data_AF-A0A9J9HAU2-F1
#
_entry.id   AF-A0A9J9HAU2-F1
#
_cell.length_a   1.000
_cell.length_b   1.000
_cell.length_c   1.000
_cell.angle_alpha   90.00
_cell.angle_beta   90.00
_cell.angle_gamma   90.00
#
_symmetry.space_group_name_H-M   'P 1'
#
loop_
_entity.id
_entity.type
_entity.pdbx_description
1 polymer ?
#
loop_
_entity_poly.entity_id
_entity_poly.type
_entity_poly.pdbx_seq_one_letter_code
_entity_poly.pdbx_strand_id
1 'polypeptide(L)'
;MIWTIGFGALCAGVAGALVFDIWNWLIEKVAGIRAPRWAILGRWLLAPLGCGGEGPVFTPAERWLGTFAHYATGVAFALGLILAMGPGWIARPTLAPALVAGIVTTVFAWFVIMPALGAGIAGARIPRPNRQRVATLVAHAMMGAGFYAGAVAVAATGLQGVA
;
A
#
# COMPACT_ATOMS: atom_id res chain seq x y z
N MET A 1 22.61 8.86 8.26
CA MET A 1 22.28 7.70 7.40
C MET A 1 21.03 6.93 7.85
N ILE A 2 20.99 6.30 9.04
CA ILE A 2 19.83 5.48 9.45
C ILE A 2 18.52 6.27 9.65
N TRP A 3 18.62 7.47 10.23
CA TRP A 3 17.49 8.38 10.41
C TRP A 3 16.85 8.80 9.08
N THR A 4 17.68 9.11 8.07
CA THR A 4 17.23 9.49 6.73
C THR A 4 16.48 8.34 6.05
N ILE A 5 16.95 7.09 6.22
CA ILE A 5 16.29 5.91 5.67
C ILE A 5 14.94 5.68 6.35
N GLY A 6 14.90 5.69 7.68
CA GLY A 6 13.66 5.46 8.44
C GLY A 6 12.61 6.53 8.18
N PHE A 7 13.00 7.81 8.24
CA PHE A 7 12.12 8.93 7.95
C PHE A 7 11.66 8.94 6.48
N GLY A 8 12.59 8.70 5.55
CA GLY A 8 12.29 8.58 4.12
C GLY A 8 11.29 7.48 3.82
N ALA A 9 11.48 6.29 4.42
CA ALA A 9 10.56 5.16 4.29
C ALA A 9 9.18 5.47 4.86
N LEU A 10 9.11 6.15 6.02
CA LEU A 10 7.85 6.56 6.62
C LEU A 10 7.08 7.51 5.69
N CYS A 11 7.72 8.60 5.24
CA CYS A 11 7.08 9.59 4.38
C CYS A 11 6.69 9.01 3.01
N ALA A 12 7.61 8.29 2.35
CA ALA A 12 7.31 7.66 1.07
C ALA A 12 6.21 6.61 1.20
N GLY A 13 6.27 5.74 2.23
CA GLY A 13 5.28 4.70 2.48
C GLY A 13 3.89 5.23 2.74
N VAL A 14 3.76 6.24 3.62
CA VAL A 14 2.48 6.90 3.91
C VAL A 14 1.93 7.60 2.66
N ALA A 15 2.77 8.30 1.90
CA ALA A 15 2.35 8.93 0.65
C ALA A 15 1.88 7.89 -0.39
N GLY A 16 2.58 6.76 -0.51
CA GLY A 16 2.17 5.63 -1.35
C GLY A 16 0.80 5.08 -0.99
N ALA A 17 0.57 4.80 0.30
CA ALA A 17 -0.72 4.31 0.80
C ALA A 17 -1.85 5.33 0.57
N LEU A 18 -1.60 6.62 0.82
CA LEU A 18 -2.58 7.67 0.57
C LEU A 18 -2.96 7.79 -0.90
N VAL A 19 -1.98 7.79 -1.82
CA VAL A 19 -2.24 7.86 -3.26
C VAL A 19 -3.01 6.61 -3.72
N PHE A 20 -2.69 5.44 -3.17
CA PHE A 20 -3.44 4.21 -3.42
C PHE A 20 -4.91 4.33 -2.97
N ASP A 21 -5.15 4.82 -1.76
CA ASP A 21 -6.49 4.99 -1.19
C ASP A 21 -7.32 5.99 -2.02
N ILE A 22 -6.73 7.15 -2.33
CA ILE A 22 -7.36 8.20 -3.14
C ILE A 22 -7.69 7.66 -4.54
N TRP A 23 -6.76 6.93 -5.16
CA TRP A 23 -7.00 6.33 -6.48
C TRP A 23 -8.15 5.35 -6.46
N ASN A 24 -8.17 4.42 -5.50
CA ASN A 24 -9.26 3.43 -5.40
C ASN A 24 -10.59 4.08 -5.06
N TRP A 25 -10.61 5.11 -4.21
CA TRP A 25 -11.81 5.90 -3.94
C TRP A 25 -12.34 6.57 -5.22
N LEU A 26 -11.47 7.17 -6.02
CA LEU A 26 -11.85 7.79 -7.30
C LEU A 26 -12.42 6.74 -8.26
N ILE A 27 -11.74 5.60 -8.43
CA ILE A 27 -12.18 4.51 -9.30
C ILE A 27 -13.50 3.88 -8.82
N GLU A 28 -13.76 3.85 -7.52
CA GLU A 28 -15.08 3.47 -7.00
C GLU A 28 -16.17 4.43 -7.47
N LYS A 29 -15.90 5.73 -7.48
CA LYS A 29 -16.87 6.74 -7.94
C LYS A 29 -17.09 6.72 -9.45
N VAL A 30 -16.03 6.59 -10.25
CA VAL A 30 -16.13 6.72 -11.72
C VAL A 30 -16.41 5.41 -12.43
N ALA A 31 -15.96 4.28 -11.87
CA ALA A 31 -16.09 2.96 -12.49
C ALA A 31 -16.91 1.98 -11.66
N GLY A 32 -17.28 2.28 -10.41
CA GLY A 32 -18.03 1.34 -9.56
C GLY A 32 -17.23 0.09 -9.18
N ILE A 33 -15.89 0.14 -9.25
CA ILE A 33 -15.03 -0.90 -8.66
C ILE A 33 -14.81 -0.52 -7.21
N ARG A 34 -15.34 -1.33 -6.29
CA ARG A 34 -15.33 -0.99 -4.87
C ARG A 34 -13.90 -0.83 -4.34
N ALA A 35 -13.62 0.27 -3.65
CA ALA A 35 -12.34 0.48 -3.01
C ALA A 35 -12.12 -0.56 -1.90
N PRO A 36 -10.85 -0.92 -1.62
CA PRO A 36 -10.53 -1.79 -0.49
C PRO A 36 -11.09 -1.21 0.82
N ARG A 37 -11.71 -2.09 1.61
CA ARG A 37 -12.16 -1.75 2.96
C ARG A 37 -11.21 -2.40 3.94
N TRP A 38 -10.28 -1.61 4.47
CA TRP A 38 -9.23 -2.12 5.36
C TRP A 38 -9.76 -2.78 6.63
N ALA A 39 -10.99 -2.46 7.06
CA ALA A 39 -11.64 -3.18 8.16
C ALA A 39 -11.77 -4.70 7.93
N ILE A 40 -11.87 -5.16 6.67
CA ILE A 40 -11.84 -6.59 6.33
C ILE A 40 -10.47 -7.18 6.68
N LEU A 41 -9.39 -6.47 6.36
CA LEU A 41 -8.03 -6.87 6.73
C LEU A 41 -7.86 -6.91 8.25
N GLY A 42 -8.38 -5.91 8.96
CA GLY A 42 -8.32 -5.90 10.43
C GLY A 42 -9.10 -7.07 11.07
N ARG A 43 -10.28 -7.41 10.54
CA ARG A 43 -11.00 -8.63 10.94
C ARG A 43 -10.18 -9.88 10.69
N TRP A 44 -9.59 -10.00 9.51
CA TRP A 44 -8.74 -11.13 9.16
C TRP A 44 -7.54 -11.27 10.11
N LEU A 45 -6.91 -10.16 10.52
CA LEU A 45 -5.81 -10.14 11.48
C LEU A 45 -6.24 -10.51 12.91
N LEU A 46 -7.48 -10.20 13.30
CA LEU A 46 -8.00 -10.53 14.63
C LEU A 46 -8.52 -11.97 14.75
N ALA A 47 -8.93 -12.58 13.63
CA ALA A 47 -9.55 -13.90 13.62
C ALA A 47 -8.71 -15.00 14.31
N PRO A 48 -7.37 -15.09 14.12
CA PRO A 48 -6.55 -16.09 14.82
C PRO A 48 -6.51 -15.91 16.34
N LEU A 49 -6.85 -14.72 16.85
CA LEU A 49 -6.91 -14.42 18.28
C LEU A 49 -8.30 -14.71 18.88
N GLY A 50 -9.21 -15.31 18.11
CA GLY A 50 -10.62 -15.45 18.51
C GLY A 50 -11.35 -14.11 18.64
N CYS A 51 -10.79 -13.06 18.02
CA CYS A 51 -11.31 -11.70 18.04
C CYS A 51 -11.86 -11.32 16.65
N GLY A 52 -12.63 -10.23 16.59
CA GLY A 52 -13.29 -9.80 15.37
C GLY A 52 -14.77 -10.18 15.38
N GLY A 53 -15.58 -9.33 14.76
CA GLY A 53 -17.03 -9.52 14.69
C GLY A 53 -17.43 -10.45 13.56
N GLU A 54 -18.65 -10.97 13.66
CA GLU A 54 -19.34 -11.64 12.57
C GLU A 54 -20.31 -10.67 11.87
N GLY A 55 -20.66 -10.97 10.63
CA GLY A 55 -21.66 -10.19 9.90
C GLY A 55 -21.14 -8.87 9.28
N PRO A 56 -22.05 -7.97 8.86
CA PRO A 56 -21.72 -6.88 7.92
C PRO A 56 -21.10 -5.63 8.57
N VAL A 57 -21.18 -5.50 9.90
CA VAL A 57 -20.72 -4.32 10.63
C VAL A 57 -19.31 -4.56 11.15
N PHE A 58 -18.42 -3.59 10.93
CA PHE A 58 -17.06 -3.63 11.47
C PHE A 58 -16.97 -2.95 12.85
N THR A 59 -16.14 -3.47 13.73
CA THR A 59 -15.81 -2.84 15.03
C THR A 59 -14.77 -1.72 14.83
N PRO A 60 -14.61 -0.80 15.81
CA PRO A 60 -13.53 0.17 15.78
C PRO A 60 -12.15 -0.48 15.71
N ALA A 61 -11.93 -1.59 16.44
CA ALA A 61 -10.66 -2.32 16.43
C ALA A 61 -10.33 -2.88 15.04
N GLU A 62 -11.30 -3.47 14.34
CA GLU A 62 -11.12 -3.97 12.97
C GLU A 62 -10.76 -2.85 12.00
N ARG A 63 -11.43 -1.69 12.11
CA ARG A 63 -11.09 -0.51 11.29
C ARG A 63 -9.67 -0.02 11.55
N TRP A 64 -9.32 0.19 12.82
CA TRP A 64 -8.01 0.73 13.20
C TRP A 64 -6.87 -0.22 12.85
N LEU A 65 -6.98 -1.50 13.21
CA LEU A 65 -5.94 -2.49 12.93
C LEU A 65 -5.76 -2.68 11.43
N GLY A 66 -6.86 -2.73 10.67
CA GLY A 66 -6.81 -2.84 9.22
C GLY A 66 -6.11 -1.67 8.55
N THR A 67 -6.48 -0.44 8.91
CA THR A 67 -5.83 0.77 8.38
C THR A 67 -4.37 0.83 8.81
N PHE A 68 -4.05 0.55 10.07
CA PHE A 68 -2.68 0.53 10.55
C PHE A 68 -1.83 -0.49 9.78
N ALA A 69 -2.32 -1.72 9.62
CA ALA A 69 -1.62 -2.77 8.88
C ALA A 69 -1.39 -2.37 7.41
N HIS A 70 -2.37 -1.72 6.77
CA HIS A 70 -2.22 -1.22 5.41
C HIS A 70 -1.08 -0.21 5.29
N TYR A 71 -1.06 0.82 6.14
CA TYR A 71 -0.02 1.86 6.10
C TYR A 71 1.35 1.32 6.52
N ALA A 72 1.41 0.44 7.52
CA ALA A 72 2.63 -0.23 7.94
C ALA A 72 3.23 -1.08 6.81
N THR A 73 2.39 -1.78 6.04
CA THR A 73 2.81 -2.53 4.85
C THR A 73 3.37 -1.60 3.77
N GLY A 74 2.72 -0.45 3.53
CA GLY A 74 3.23 0.58 2.62
C GLY A 74 4.62 1.11 3.02
N VAL A 75 4.83 1.39 4.31
CA VAL A 75 6.13 1.80 4.87
C VAL A 75 7.18 0.69 4.73
N ALA A 76 6.82 -0.57 4.97
CA ALA A 76 7.73 -1.70 4.79
C ALA A 76 8.20 -1.85 3.33
N PHE A 77 7.29 -1.67 2.35
CA PHE A 77 7.67 -1.70 0.94
C PHE A 77 8.53 -0.50 0.52
N ALA A 78 8.23 0.70 1.02
CA ALA A 78 9.07 1.88 0.78
C ALA A 78 10.47 1.72 1.37
N LEU A 79 10.58 1.13 2.57
CA LEU A 79 11.86 0.77 3.17
C LEU A 79 12.62 -0.23 2.28
N GLY A 80 11.96 -1.29 1.82
CA GLY A 80 12.55 -2.26 0.90
C GLY A 80 13.08 -1.62 -0.39
N LEU A 81 12.32 -0.69 -0.97
CA LEU A 81 12.77 0.10 -2.13
C LEU A 81 14.04 0.91 -1.82
N ILE A 82 14.08 1.64 -0.71
CA ILE A 82 15.23 2.47 -0.32
C ILE A 82 16.46 1.58 -0.05
N LEU A 83 16.28 0.43 0.60
CA LEU A 83 17.37 -0.51 0.85
C LEU A 83 17.89 -1.14 -0.46
N ALA A 84 17.00 -1.47 -1.40
CA ALA A 84 17.37 -2.06 -2.68
C ALA A 84 18.10 -1.06 -3.61
N MET A 85 17.67 0.20 -3.64
CA MET A 85 18.28 1.24 -4.47
C MET A 85 19.44 1.97 -3.78
N GLY A 86 19.60 1.76 -2.46
CA GLY A 86 20.52 2.48 -1.60
C GLY A 86 20.00 3.85 -1.13
N PRO A 87 20.61 4.42 -0.07
CA PRO A 87 20.20 5.71 0.49
C PRO A 87 20.34 6.88 -0.48
N GLY A 88 21.11 6.75 -1.56
CA GLY A 88 21.20 7.76 -2.61
C GLY A 88 19.88 7.98 -3.36
N TRP A 89 18.99 6.98 -3.40
CA TRP A 89 17.70 7.12 -4.09
C TRP A 89 16.77 8.08 -3.36
N ILE A 90 16.70 8.04 -2.02
CA ILE A 90 15.85 8.98 -1.29
C ILE A 90 16.35 10.43 -1.43
N ALA A 91 17.66 10.64 -1.66
CA ALA A 91 18.26 11.96 -1.89
C ALA A 91 18.04 12.49 -3.30
N ARG A 92 18.03 11.60 -4.29
CA ARG A 92 17.79 11.92 -5.70
C ARG A 92 16.76 10.94 -6.26
N PRO A 93 15.48 11.10 -5.86
CA PRO A 93 14.45 10.14 -6.23
C PRO A 93 14.25 10.16 -7.74
N THR A 94 14.11 8.97 -8.30
CA THR A 94 13.71 8.75 -9.68
C THR A 94 12.41 7.95 -9.70
N LEU A 95 11.57 8.20 -10.70
CA LEU A 95 10.23 7.63 -10.76
C LEU A 95 10.25 6.12 -11.04
N ALA A 96 11.13 5.65 -11.92
CA ALA A 96 11.11 4.27 -12.40
C ALA A 96 11.25 3.21 -11.29
N PRO A 97 12.22 3.29 -10.35
CA PRO A 97 12.31 2.35 -9.23
C PRO A 97 11.06 2.35 -8.33
N ALA A 98 10.46 3.52 -8.13
CA ALA A 98 9.24 3.67 -7.34
C ALA A 98 8.03 2.98 -8.00
N LEU A 99 7.85 3.15 -9.32
CA LEU A 99 6.80 2.47 -10.07
C LEU A 99 7.00 0.95 -10.09
N VAL A 100 8.24 0.48 -10.30
CA VAL A 100 8.57 -0.95 -10.25
C VAL A 100 8.26 -1.52 -8.88
N ALA A 101 8.68 -0.86 -7.79
CA ALA A 101 8.37 -1.29 -6.43
C ALA A 101 6.85 -1.35 -6.19
N GLY A 102 6.11 -0.32 -6.61
CA GLY A 102 4.65 -0.32 -6.60
C GLY A 102 4.07 -1.53 -7.31
N ILE A 103 4.45 -1.77 -8.57
CA ILE A 103 3.97 -2.93 -9.35
C ILE A 103 4.33 -4.25 -8.67
N VAL A 104 5.53 -4.40 -8.12
CA VAL A 104 5.96 -5.61 -7.39
C VAL A 104 5.04 -5.90 -6.20
N THR A 105 4.53 -4.88 -5.51
CA THR A 105 3.55 -5.09 -4.41
C THR A 105 2.24 -5.74 -4.89
N THR A 106 1.92 -5.67 -6.18
CA THR A 106 0.77 -6.39 -6.77
C THR A 106 0.88 -7.91 -6.58
N VAL A 107 2.10 -8.46 -6.56
CA VAL A 107 2.33 -9.88 -6.28
C VAL A 107 1.83 -10.22 -4.88
N PHE A 108 2.17 -9.41 -3.90
CA PHE A 108 1.67 -9.58 -2.53
C PHE A 108 0.13 -9.45 -2.47
N ALA A 109 -0.44 -8.47 -3.19
CA ALA A 109 -1.89 -8.31 -3.25
C ALA A 109 -2.60 -9.53 -3.87
N TRP A 110 -2.11 -10.06 -4.99
CA TRP A 110 -2.76 -11.16 -5.72
C TRP A 110 -2.58 -12.53 -5.07
N PHE A 111 -1.44 -12.80 -4.45
CA PHE A 111 -1.10 -14.14 -3.97
C PHE A 111 -1.20 -14.28 -2.46
N VAL A 112 -1.22 -13.18 -1.70
CA VAL A 112 -1.37 -13.22 -0.23
C VAL A 112 -2.70 -12.60 0.17
N ILE A 113 -2.90 -11.30 -0.10
CA ILE A 113 -4.05 -10.56 0.44
C ILE A 113 -5.38 -11.02 -0.17
N MET A 114 -5.49 -11.09 -1.50
CA MET A 114 -6.75 -11.51 -2.14
C MET A 114 -7.19 -12.92 -1.71
N PRO A 115 -6.33 -13.95 -1.70
CA PRO A 115 -6.68 -15.25 -1.13
C PRO A 115 -7.07 -15.18 0.34
N ALA A 116 -6.30 -14.49 1.17
CA ALA A 116 -6.55 -14.33 2.60
C ALA A 116 -7.93 -13.71 2.90
N LEU A 117 -8.36 -12.77 2.05
CA LEU A 117 -9.67 -12.12 2.17
C LEU A 117 -10.80 -12.84 1.40
N GLY A 118 -10.56 -14.06 0.92
CA GLY A 118 -11.57 -14.91 0.27
C GLY A 118 -11.83 -14.62 -1.21
N ALA A 119 -11.10 -13.67 -1.83
CA ALA A 119 -11.23 -13.32 -3.25
C ALA A 119 -10.54 -14.34 -4.20
N GLY A 120 -9.78 -15.29 -3.65
CA GLY A 120 -9.00 -16.27 -4.42
C GLY A 120 -7.74 -15.68 -5.06
N ILE A 121 -6.92 -16.53 -5.68
CA ILE A 121 -5.66 -16.12 -6.32
C ILE A 121 -5.95 -15.10 -7.43
N ALA A 122 -5.31 -13.93 -7.33
CA ALA A 122 -5.51 -12.79 -8.23
C ALA A 122 -6.99 -12.46 -8.48
N GLY A 123 -7.83 -12.58 -7.45
CA GLY A 123 -9.25 -12.23 -7.51
C GLY A 123 -10.11 -13.21 -8.30
N ALA A 124 -9.69 -14.47 -8.46
CA ALA A 124 -10.40 -15.48 -9.26
C ALA A 124 -11.86 -15.74 -8.84
N ARG A 125 -12.24 -15.42 -7.59
CA ARG A 125 -13.62 -15.57 -7.07
C ARG A 125 -14.45 -14.28 -7.16
N ILE A 126 -13.91 -13.19 -7.73
CA ILE A 126 -14.63 -11.93 -7.94
C ILE A 126 -15.42 -12.01 -9.26
N PRO A 127 -16.66 -11.46 -9.36
CA PRO A 127 -17.50 -11.59 -10.56
C PRO A 127 -16.86 -11.13 -11.88
N ARG A 128 -15.90 -10.18 -11.83
CA ARG A 128 -15.17 -9.68 -13.00
C ARG A 128 -13.66 -9.70 -12.73
N PRO A 129 -13.00 -10.87 -12.78
CA PRO A 129 -11.64 -11.05 -12.25
C PRO A 129 -10.59 -10.25 -13.04
N ASN A 130 -10.65 -10.25 -14.38
CA ASN A 130 -9.68 -9.50 -15.19
C ASN A 130 -9.79 -7.99 -14.97
N ARG A 131 -11.01 -7.48 -14.82
CA ARG A 131 -11.26 -6.07 -14.48
C ARG A 131 -10.65 -5.72 -13.12
N GLN A 132 -10.81 -6.60 -12.12
CA GLN A 132 -10.18 -6.41 -10.81
C GLN A 132 -8.66 -6.46 -10.89
N ARG A 133 -8.08 -7.38 -11.67
CA ARG A 133 -6.62 -7.51 -11.85
C ARG A 133 -6.03 -6.23 -12.43
N VAL A 134 -6.62 -5.70 -13.50
CA VAL A 134 -6.18 -4.42 -14.09
C VAL A 134 -6.32 -3.28 -13.07
N ALA A 135 -7.46 -3.16 -12.39
CA ALA A 135 -7.65 -2.12 -11.38
C ALA A 135 -6.62 -2.23 -10.25
N THR A 136 -6.29 -3.46 -9.82
CA THR A 136 -5.29 -3.72 -8.78
C THR A 136 -3.90 -3.31 -9.27
N LEU A 137 -3.51 -3.71 -10.48
CA LEU A 137 -2.21 -3.35 -11.06
C LEU A 137 -2.05 -1.83 -11.16
N VAL A 138 -3.07 -1.13 -11.67
CA VAL A 138 -3.04 0.33 -11.82
C VAL A 138 -3.00 1.02 -10.45
N ALA A 139 -3.78 0.56 -9.47
CA ALA A 139 -3.74 1.11 -8.12
C ALA A 139 -2.35 0.99 -7.47
N HIS A 140 -1.67 -0.14 -7.67
CA HIS A 140 -0.31 -0.33 -7.15
C HIS A 140 0.75 0.42 -7.96
N ALA A 141 0.54 0.67 -9.25
CA ALA A 141 1.37 1.63 -10.00
C ALA A 141 1.22 3.06 -9.44
N MET A 142 -0.01 3.46 -9.09
CA MET A 142 -0.28 4.75 -8.44
C MET A 142 0.33 4.82 -7.04
N MET A 143 0.32 3.73 -6.28
CA MET A 143 1.09 3.61 -5.02
C MET A 143 2.58 3.86 -5.25
N GLY A 144 3.16 3.32 -6.32
CA GLY A 144 4.53 3.61 -6.73
C GLY A 144 4.76 5.09 -7.04
N ALA A 145 3.81 5.75 -7.73
CA ALA A 145 3.87 7.20 -7.93
C ALA A 145 3.81 7.98 -6.59
N GLY A 146 3.03 7.48 -5.61
CA GLY A 146 3.01 8.03 -4.25
C GLY A 146 4.32 7.84 -3.49
N PHE A 147 5.01 6.70 -3.64
CA PHE A 147 6.36 6.51 -3.10
C PHE A 147 7.33 7.55 -3.65
N TYR A 148 7.29 7.79 -4.96
CA TYR A 148 8.10 8.83 -5.59
C TYR A 148 7.77 10.23 -5.07
N ALA A 149 6.48 10.58 -4.99
CA ALA A 149 6.05 11.89 -4.48
C ALA A 149 6.51 12.13 -3.04
N GLY A 150 6.37 11.13 -2.17
CA GLY A 150 6.86 11.21 -0.80
C GLY A 150 8.38 11.34 -0.73
N ALA A 151 9.11 10.60 -1.56
CA ALA A 151 10.56 10.72 -1.65
C ALA A 151 11.02 12.12 -2.12
N VAL A 152 10.34 12.70 -3.12
CA VAL A 152 10.59 14.08 -3.57
C VAL A 152 10.33 15.08 -2.45
N ALA A 153 9.24 14.93 -1.69
CA ALA A 153 8.95 15.80 -0.55
C ALA A 153 10.05 15.72 0.52
N VAL A 154 10.56 14.52 0.83
CA VAL A 154 11.68 14.34 1.76
C VAL A 154 12.96 14.98 1.21
N ALA A 155 13.27 14.81 -0.07
CA ALA A 155 14.44 15.43 -0.70
C ALA A 155 14.38 16.97 -0.64
N ALA A 156 13.19 17.56 -0.81
CA ALA A 156 12.98 19.00 -0.74
C ALA A 156 13.23 19.61 0.65
N THR A 157 13.18 18.81 1.73
CA THR A 157 13.46 19.30 3.09
C THR A 157 14.95 19.61 3.35
N GLY A 158 15.86 19.12 2.51
CA GLY A 158 17.31 19.28 2.73
C GLY A 158 17.87 18.48 3.92
N LEU A 159 17.03 17.77 4.69
CA LEU A 159 17.41 16.98 5.87
C LEU A 159 18.37 15.81 5.57
N GLN A 160 18.64 15.56 4.29
CA GLN A 160 19.49 14.48 3.82
C GLN A 160 20.98 14.86 3.77
N GLY A 161 21.31 16.15 3.86
CA GLY A 161 22.69 16.67 3.86
C GLY A 161 23.29 16.90 5.25
N VAL A 162 22.57 16.60 6.33
CA VAL A 162 23.01 16.83 7.72
C VAL A 162 23.61 15.56 8.35
N ALA A 163 24.09 14.61 7.53
CA ALA A 163 24.62 13.32 7.98
C ALA A 163 25.99 13.02 7.38
#